data_AF-U3TCX2-F1
#
_entry.id   AF-U3TCX2-F1
#
_cell.length_a   1.000
_cell.length_b   1.000
_cell.length_c   1.000
_cell.angle_alpha   90.00
_cell.angle_beta   90.00
_cell.angle_gamma   90.00
#
_symmetry.space_group_name_H-M   'P 1'
#
loop_
_entity.id
_entity.type
_entity.pdbx_description
1 polymer ?
#
loop_
_entity_poly.entity_id
_entity_poly.type
_entity_poly.pdbx_seq_one_letter_code
_entity_poly.pdbx_strand_id
1 'polypeptide(L)'
;MAGPVEAVRRLLGKWLEGRRRGYVLTLVALRRLEERGEEATVERIREEGLRILERTGDRVDWGVTREEYTVGMVSSILRELAESGVVDVVDGGRSASRYRISKDAEEEFLSSFGHLLQLARMPK
;
A
#
# COMPACT_ATOMS: atom_id res chain seq x y z
N MET A 1 17.10 13.47 -5.18
CA MET A 1 15.99 12.63 -4.69
C MET A 1 16.02 11.32 -5.47
N ALA A 2 15.85 10.18 -4.81
CA ALA A 2 15.70 8.91 -5.54
C ALA A 2 14.33 8.91 -6.24
N GLY A 3 14.27 8.46 -7.49
CA GLY A 3 13.02 8.44 -8.25
C GLY A 3 12.03 7.37 -7.74
N PRO A 4 10.76 7.41 -8.19
CA PRO A 4 9.71 6.49 -7.76
C PRO A 4 10.07 5.01 -7.89
N VAL A 5 10.68 4.61 -9.01
CA VAL A 5 11.17 3.23 -9.25
C VAL A 5 12.18 2.79 -8.19
N GLU A 6 13.15 3.65 -7.88
CA GLU A 6 14.19 3.36 -6.88
C GLU A 6 13.61 3.30 -5.46
N ALA A 7 12.54 4.08 -5.19
CA ALA A 7 11.79 3.98 -3.95
C ALA A 7 11.06 2.63 -3.82
N VAL A 8 10.44 2.13 -4.90
CA VAL A 8 9.83 0.79 -4.93
C VAL A 8 10.88 -0.31 -4.70
N ARG A 9 12.03 -0.25 -5.38
CA ARG A 9 13.13 -1.23 -5.22
C ARG A 9 13.67 -1.27 -3.80
N ARG A 10 13.85 -0.10 -3.18
CA ARG A 10 14.24 -0.01 -1.77
C ARG A 10 13.17 -0.58 -0.84
N LEU A 11 11.89 -0.39 -1.15
CA LEU A 11 10.81 -1.00 -0.40
C LEU A 11 10.85 -2.52 -0.52
N LEU A 12 11.10 -3.06 -1.71
CA LEU A 12 11.30 -4.49 -1.93
C LEU A 12 12.48 -5.01 -1.11
N GLY A 13 13.62 -4.30 -1.09
CA GLY A 13 14.76 -4.65 -0.25
C GLY A 13 14.39 -4.74 1.23
N LYS A 14 13.75 -3.70 1.78
CA LYS A 14 13.25 -3.71 3.17
C LYS A 14 12.29 -4.86 3.43
N TRP A 15 11.43 -5.17 2.45
CA TRP A 15 10.49 -6.29 2.55
C TRP A 15 11.23 -7.62 2.65
N LEU A 16 12.14 -7.91 1.72
CA LEU A 16 12.91 -9.16 1.71
C LEU A 16 13.76 -9.35 2.98
N GLU A 17 14.23 -8.26 3.58
CA GLU A 17 14.97 -8.25 4.86
C GLU A 17 14.07 -8.40 6.10
N GLY A 18 12.75 -8.52 5.95
CA GLY A 18 11.81 -8.60 7.08
C GLY A 18 11.55 -7.28 7.81
N ARG A 19 12.05 -6.15 7.30
CA ARG A 19 11.82 -4.80 7.84
C ARG A 19 10.51 -4.21 7.30
N ARG A 20 9.48 -5.05 7.26
CA ARG A 20 8.13 -4.76 6.77
C ARG A 20 7.45 -3.93 7.86
N ARG A 21 6.89 -2.77 7.51
CA ARG A 21 6.15 -1.89 8.45
C ARG A 21 4.81 -1.49 7.84
N GLY A 22 4.10 -2.46 7.27
CA GLY A 22 2.80 -2.22 6.64
C GLY A 22 2.84 -1.49 5.29
N TYR A 23 3.97 -0.93 4.83
CA TYR A 23 4.07 -0.23 3.54
C TYR A 23 3.53 -1.04 2.36
N VAL A 24 3.92 -2.30 2.24
CA VAL A 24 3.48 -3.16 1.12
C VAL A 24 2.00 -3.51 1.27
N LEU A 25 1.52 -3.73 2.50
CA LEU A 25 0.08 -3.91 2.77
C LEU A 25 -0.71 -2.67 2.35
N THR A 26 -0.22 -1.47 2.67
CA THR A 26 -0.84 -0.19 2.30
C THR A 26 -0.90 -0.01 0.78
N LEU A 27 0.18 -0.32 0.06
CA LEU A 27 0.21 -0.26 -1.41
C LEU A 27 -0.73 -1.30 -2.05
N VAL A 28 -0.76 -2.52 -1.54
CA VAL A 28 -1.67 -3.58 -2.02
C VAL A 28 -3.13 -3.19 -1.76
N ALA A 29 -3.44 -2.65 -0.58
CA ALA A 29 -4.78 -2.16 -0.24
C ALA A 29 -5.22 -1.00 -1.14
N LEU A 30 -4.33 -0.03 -1.34
CA LEU A 30 -4.53 1.08 -2.28
C LEU A 30 -4.83 0.56 -3.69
N ARG A 31 -3.98 -0.33 -4.23
CA ARG A 31 -4.16 -0.88 -5.57
C ARG A 31 -5.50 -1.61 -5.72
N ARG A 32 -5.94 -2.36 -4.69
CA ARG A 32 -7.25 -3.04 -4.72
C ARG A 32 -8.43 -2.07 -4.77
N LEU A 33 -8.30 -0.89 -4.17
CA LEU A 33 -9.33 0.15 -4.27
C LEU A 33 -9.35 0.75 -5.67
N GLU A 34 -8.17 1.06 -6.23
CA GLU A 34 -8.04 1.54 -7.62
C GLU A 34 -8.64 0.58 -8.64
N GLU A 35 -8.33 -0.71 -8.53
CA GLU A 35 -8.83 -1.76 -9.44
C GLU A 35 -10.35 -1.91 -9.38
N ARG A 36 -10.98 -1.52 -8.26
CA ARG A 36 -12.44 -1.51 -8.09
C ARG A 36 -13.06 -0.16 -8.44
N GLY A 37 -12.26 0.85 -8.82
CA GLY A 37 -12.73 2.21 -9.03
C GLY A 37 -13.26 2.88 -7.75
N GLU A 38 -12.85 2.39 -6.58
CA GLU A 38 -13.26 2.92 -5.28
C GLU A 38 -12.34 4.08 -4.85
N GLU A 39 -12.88 5.00 -4.05
CA GLU A 39 -12.11 6.10 -3.47
C GLU A 39 -11.08 5.57 -2.46
N ALA A 40 -9.82 5.99 -2.63
CA ALA A 40 -8.72 5.58 -1.79
C ALA A 40 -8.34 6.69 -0.80
N THR A 41 -9.18 6.89 0.21
CA THR A 41 -8.84 7.70 1.41
C THR A 41 -8.04 6.85 2.41
N VAL A 42 -7.41 7.50 3.40
CA VAL A 42 -6.66 6.81 4.46
C VAL A 42 -7.52 5.75 5.17
N GLU A 43 -8.76 6.10 5.50
CA GLU A 43 -9.72 5.22 6.18
C GLU A 43 -10.06 4.01 5.32
N ARG A 44 -10.37 4.23 4.03
CA ARG A 44 -10.69 3.16 3.09
C ARG A 44 -9.52 2.23 2.84
N ILE A 45 -8.32 2.78 2.70
CA ILE A 45 -7.08 2.02 2.56
C ILE A 45 -6.83 1.19 3.83
N ARG A 46 -7.06 1.76 5.01
CA ARG A 46 -6.93 1.04 6.28
C ARG A 46 -7.95 -0.09 6.39
N GLU A 47 -9.22 0.16 6.08
CA GLU A 47 -10.27 -0.86 6.05
C GLU A 47 -9.95 -2.00 5.09
N GLU A 48 -9.51 -1.71 3.87
CA GLU A 48 -9.14 -2.75 2.91
C GLU A 48 -7.89 -3.52 3.37
N GLY A 49 -6.89 -2.85 3.95
CA GLY A 49 -5.71 -3.50 4.51
C GLY A 49 -6.07 -4.46 5.66
N LEU A 50 -7.01 -4.10 6.53
CA LEU A 50 -7.51 -5.02 7.57
C LEU A 50 -8.20 -6.25 6.98
N ARG A 51 -8.97 -6.09 5.90
CA ARG A 51 -9.57 -7.23 5.19
C ARG A 51 -8.51 -8.13 4.56
N ILE A 52 -7.44 -7.55 4.02
CA ILE A 52 -6.31 -8.31 3.46
C ILE A 52 -5.60 -9.08 4.56
N LEU A 53 -5.32 -8.46 5.72
CA LEU A 53 -4.73 -9.15 6.87
C LEU A 53 -5.58 -10.35 7.28
N GLU A 54 -6.89 -10.17 7.45
CA GLU A 54 -7.80 -11.27 7.78
C GLU A 54 -7.86 -12.36 6.71
N ARG A 55 -7.81 -11.98 5.43
CA ARG A 55 -7.86 -12.96 4.32
C ARG A 55 -6.57 -13.75 4.26
N THR A 56 -5.43 -13.10 4.35
CA THR A 56 -4.13 -13.75 4.18
C THR A 56 -3.73 -14.53 5.43
N GLY A 57 -4.14 -14.11 6.63
CA GLY A 57 -3.77 -14.78 7.88
C GLY A 57 -2.25 -14.89 8.01
N ASP A 58 -1.77 -16.02 8.51
CA ASP A 58 -0.33 -16.27 8.70
C ASP A 58 0.41 -16.62 7.40
N ARG A 59 -0.27 -16.62 6.24
CA ARG A 59 0.34 -16.94 4.94
C ARG A 59 1.28 -15.85 4.44
N VAL A 60 1.06 -14.61 4.88
CA VAL A 60 1.87 -13.46 4.50
C VAL A 60 2.16 -12.63 5.73
N ASP A 61 3.43 -12.50 6.08
CA ASP A 61 3.87 -11.55 7.08
C ASP A 61 3.91 -10.14 6.47
N TRP A 62 2.98 -9.29 6.90
CA TRP A 62 2.90 -7.89 6.47
C TRP A 62 3.72 -6.92 7.33
N GLY A 63 4.36 -7.42 8.39
CA GLY A 63 5.14 -6.64 9.35
C GLY A 63 4.31 -5.68 10.20
N VAL A 64 3.00 -5.93 10.31
CA VAL A 64 2.06 -5.21 11.16
C VAL A 64 0.96 -6.18 11.60
N THR A 65 0.50 -6.05 12.84
CA THR A 65 -0.72 -6.70 13.30
C THR A 65 -1.96 -5.88 12.97
N ARG A 66 -3.15 -6.47 13.19
CA ARG A 66 -4.44 -5.79 13.03
C ARG A 66 -4.54 -4.56 13.93
N GLU A 67 -4.04 -4.66 15.16
CA GLU A 67 -4.07 -3.63 16.19
C GLU A 67 -3.11 -2.48 15.85
N GLU A 68 -1.95 -2.80 15.28
CA GLU A 68 -0.94 -1.82 14.87
C GLU A 68 -1.34 -1.04 13.61
N TYR A 69 -2.12 -1.66 12.72
CA TYR A 69 -2.54 -1.08 11.44
C TYR A 69 -3.67 -0.04 11.61
N THR A 70 -3.30 1.09 12.23
CA THR A 70 -4.17 2.23 12.56
C THR A 70 -4.24 3.26 11.43
N VAL A 71 -5.25 4.14 11.47
CA VAL A 71 -5.36 5.29 10.54
C VAL A 71 -4.12 6.18 10.59
N GLY A 72 -3.57 6.44 11.79
CA GLY A 72 -2.36 7.23 11.96
C GLY A 72 -1.13 6.60 11.30
N MET A 73 -0.97 5.28 11.44
CA MET A 73 0.10 4.56 10.75
C MET A 73 -0.05 4.63 9.23
N VAL A 74 -1.25 4.34 8.71
CA VAL A 74 -1.52 4.39 7.26
C VAL A 74 -1.29 5.80 6.71
N SER A 75 -1.72 6.84 7.44
CA SER A 75 -1.46 8.23 7.06
C SER A 75 0.03 8.56 6.99
N SER A 76 0.83 8.12 7.99
CA SER A 76 2.28 8.31 7.98
C SER A 76 2.95 7.60 6.80
N ILE A 77 2.57 6.35 6.56
CA ILE A 77 3.08 5.55 5.43
C ILE A 77 2.77 6.23 4.10
N LEU A 78 1.51 6.64 3.89
CA LEU A 78 1.10 7.30 2.65
C LEU A 78 1.82 8.62 2.42
N ARG A 79 2.07 9.39 3.49
CA ARG A 79 2.87 10.61 3.41
C ARG A 79 4.30 10.32 2.95
N GLU A 80 4.96 9.35 3.56
CA GLU A 80 6.33 8.96 3.17
C GLU A 80 6.39 8.42 1.73
N LEU A 81 5.41 7.60 1.33
CA LEU A 81 5.28 7.10 -0.03
C LEU A 81 5.08 8.24 -1.03
N ALA A 82 4.29 9.25 -0.68
CA ALA A 82 4.09 10.45 -1.49
C ALA A 82 5.34 11.32 -1.58
N GLU A 83 6.05 11.54 -0.47
CA GLU A 83 7.34 12.25 -0.45
C GLU A 83 8.40 11.55 -1.31
N SER A 84 8.32 10.21 -1.44
CA SER A 84 9.19 9.41 -2.30
C SER A 84 8.71 9.28 -3.76
N GLY A 85 7.52 9.79 -4.09
CA GLY A 85 6.93 9.73 -5.42
C GLY A 85 6.34 8.38 -5.82
N VAL A 86 6.24 7.40 -4.90
CA VAL A 86 5.60 6.09 -5.17
C VAL A 86 4.09 6.23 -5.28
N VAL A 87 3.50 7.19 -4.56
CA VAL A 87 2.06 7.46 -4.52
C VAL A 87 1.83 8.93 -4.84
N ASP A 88 0.86 9.22 -5.70
CA ASP A 88 0.40 10.58 -5.93
C ASP A 88 -0.74 10.92 -4.97
N VAL A 89 -0.73 12.14 -4.42
CA VAL A 89 -1.91 12.72 -3.78
C VAL A 89 -2.81 13.29 -4.87
N VAL A 90 -4.00 12.71 -5.03
CA VAL A 90 -5.02 13.21 -5.95
C VAL A 90 -5.88 14.17 -5.14
N ASP A 91 -5.84 15.45 -5.53
CA ASP A 91 -6.49 16.52 -4.78
C ASP A 91 -7.98 16.21 -4.54
N GLY A 92 -8.36 16.22 -3.27
CA GLY A 92 -9.70 15.92 -2.77
C GLY A 92 -10.57 17.17 -2.62
N GLY A 93 -10.13 18.34 -3.08
CA GLY A 93 -10.88 19.58 -2.84
C GLY A 93 -11.15 19.79 -1.34
N ARG A 94 -12.42 19.95 -0.94
CA ARG A 94 -12.82 20.10 0.49
C ARG A 94 -12.88 18.79 1.29
N SER A 95 -12.66 17.64 0.65
CA SER A 95 -12.77 16.32 1.27
C SER A 95 -11.39 15.64 1.37
N ALA A 96 -11.30 14.65 2.25
CA ALA A 96 -10.08 13.91 2.58
C ALA A 96 -9.19 13.59 1.36
N SER A 97 -7.87 13.70 1.54
CA SER A 97 -6.88 13.41 0.50
C SER A 97 -7.07 12.01 -0.07
N ARG A 98 -7.09 11.92 -1.39
CA ARG A 98 -7.12 10.65 -2.12
C ARG A 98 -5.72 10.30 -2.56
N TYR A 99 -5.45 9.01 -2.66
CA TYR A 99 -4.15 8.49 -3.03
C TYR A 99 -4.28 7.60 -4.26
N ARG A 100 -3.24 7.55 -5.07
CA ARG A 100 -3.09 6.57 -6.14
C ARG A 100 -1.63 6.17 -6.30
N ILE A 101 -1.34 4.97 -6.78
CA ILE A 101 0.03 4.60 -7.14
C ILE A 101 0.46 5.49 -8.31
N SER A 102 1.66 6.07 -8.20
CA SER A 102 2.19 6.93 -9.26
C SER A 102 2.41 6.11 -10.53
N LYS A 103 2.09 6.69 -11.69
CA LYS A 103 2.29 6.03 -12.99
C LYS A 103 3.75 5.61 -13.21
N ASP A 104 4.68 6.41 -12.71
CA ASP A 104 6.12 6.16 -12.82
C ASP A 104 6.60 5.02 -11.90
N ALA A 105 5.78 4.62 -10.91
CA ALA A 105 6.07 3.51 -10.00
C ALA A 105 5.26 2.24 -10.30
N GLU A 106 4.21 2.33 -11.11
CA GLU A 106 3.22 1.27 -11.30
C GLU A 106 3.83 -0.03 -11.83
N GLU A 107 4.66 0.06 -12.88
CA GLU A 107 5.28 -1.12 -13.50
C GLU A 107 6.21 -1.85 -12.52
N GLU A 108 7.11 -1.11 -11.85
CA GLU A 108 8.05 -1.68 -10.88
C GLU A 108 7.30 -2.24 -9.65
N PHE A 109 6.22 -1.59 -9.21
CA PHE A 109 5.36 -2.10 -8.13
C PHE A 109 4.70 -3.43 -8.51
N LEU A 110 4.11 -3.51 -9.70
CA LEU A 110 3.47 -4.73 -10.18
C LEU A 110 4.47 -5.88 -10.38
N SER A 111 5.66 -5.57 -10.90
CA SER A 111 6.75 -6.54 -11.05
C SER A 111 7.22 -7.07 -9.68
N SER A 112 7.40 -6.17 -8.70
CA SER A 112 7.92 -6.51 -7.37
C SER A 112 6.89 -7.23 -6.48
N PHE A 113 5.63 -6.79 -6.51
CA PHE A 113 4.61 -7.18 -5.52
C PHE A 113 3.32 -7.74 -6.13
N GLY A 114 3.26 -7.93 -7.45
CA GLY A 114 2.06 -8.43 -8.14
C GLY A 114 1.54 -9.78 -7.63
N HIS A 115 2.45 -10.65 -7.18
CA HIS A 115 2.08 -11.93 -6.55
C HIS A 115 1.29 -11.73 -5.25
N LEU A 116 1.57 -10.68 -4.47
CA LEU A 116 0.83 -10.37 -3.24
C LEU A 116 -0.58 -9.87 -3.54
N LEU A 117 -0.77 -9.15 -4.66
CA LEU A 117 -2.12 -8.77 -5.13
C LEU A 117 -2.97 -9.99 -5.43
N GLN A 118 -2.37 -11.03 -6.05
CA GLN A 118 -3.08 -12.29 -6.33
C GLN A 118 -3.50 -12.98 -5.03
N LEU A 119 -2.60 -13.08 -4.05
CA LEU A 119 -2.93 -13.66 -2.74
C LEU A 119 -4.03 -12.88 -2.02
N ALA A 120 -4.01 -11.54 -2.09
CA ALA A 120 -5.03 -10.69 -1.50
C ALA A 120 -6.42 -10.84 -2.16
N ARG A 121 -6.49 -11.40 -3.39
CA ARG A 121 -7.73 -11.70 -4.13
C ARG A 121 -8.30 -13.09 -3.82
N MET A 122 -7.52 -13.99 -3.25
CA MET A 122 -7.99 -15.34 -2.99
C MET A 122 -9.16 -15.34 -1.99
N PRO A 123 -10.16 -16.22 -2.16
CA PRO A 123 -11.16 -16.46 -1.13
C PRO A 123 -10.48 -16.94 0.16
N LYS A 124 -11.15 -16.68 1.31
CA LYS A 124 -10.71 -17.21 2.61
C LYS A 124 -10.66 -18.73 2.58
#